data_AF-A0A267GR02-F1
#
_entry.id   AF-A0A267GR02-F1
#
_cell.length_a   1.000
_cell.length_b   1.000
_cell.length_c   1.000
_cell.angle_alpha   90.00
_cell.angle_beta   90.00
_cell.angle_gamma   90.00
#
_symmetry.space_group_name_H-M   'P 1'
#
loop_
_entity.id
_entity.type
_entity.pdbx_description
1 polymer ?
#
loop_
_entity_poly.entity_id
_entity_poly.type
_entity_poly.pdbx_seq_one_letter_code
_entity_poly.pdbx_strand_id
1 'polypeptide(L)'
;MRCRKLTSGLKTWSAYTDLSKMIEDFNEMVPLLELMTNKAMKLRHWQRMSDLTNHDFDVESDSFTLRDILEAPLLQFKDEIEDICISAVKERDIESKLKAVIAEWESHELKFVAFKHRGELLIRGDHLGEIITFLEDSLMVLGSLMSNRYNAPFRTEIQTWVKSLTNTNEIIEQWLTVQSLWIYSKRHSLVETLPSNCQLRQNDSATSTRAGSEL
;
A
#
# COMPACT_ATOMS: atom_id res chain seq x y z
N MET A 1 7.83 -42.70 -7.65
CA MET A 1 6.61 -43.51 -7.89
C MET A 1 6.97 -44.94 -8.26
N ARG A 2 6.65 -45.91 -7.39
CA ARG A 2 6.98 -47.35 -7.58
C ARG A 2 5.91 -48.10 -8.40
N CYS A 3 4.66 -47.62 -8.47
CA CYS A 3 3.58 -48.29 -9.19
C CYS A 3 3.76 -48.33 -10.71
N ARG A 4 4.38 -47.31 -11.32
CA ARG A 4 4.71 -47.32 -12.76
C ARG A 4 5.68 -48.44 -13.15
N LYS A 5 6.45 -48.97 -12.19
CA LYS A 5 7.43 -50.06 -12.34
C LYS A 5 6.81 -51.47 -12.21
N LEU A 6 5.51 -51.58 -11.96
CA LEU A 6 4.81 -52.88 -11.91
C LEU A 6 4.77 -53.53 -13.31
N THR A 7 4.79 -54.87 -13.34
CA THR A 7 4.85 -55.65 -14.58
C THR A 7 3.61 -55.42 -15.45
N SER A 8 3.72 -55.54 -16.78
CA SER A 8 2.64 -55.20 -17.73
C SER A 8 1.34 -55.98 -17.50
N GLY A 9 1.43 -57.22 -16.98
CA GLY A 9 0.26 -58.05 -16.67
C GLY A 9 -0.55 -57.58 -15.45
N LEU A 10 0.03 -56.82 -14.53
CA LEU A 10 -0.67 -56.22 -13.40
C LEU A 10 -1.40 -54.92 -13.78
N LYS A 11 -1.04 -54.31 -14.92
CA LYS A 11 -1.59 -53.03 -15.36
C LYS A 11 -3.01 -53.13 -15.94
N THR A 12 -3.49 -54.34 -16.20
CA THR A 12 -4.83 -54.61 -16.71
C THR A 12 -5.87 -54.80 -15.60
N TRP A 13 -5.45 -54.88 -14.35
CA TRP A 13 -6.35 -55.09 -13.22
C TRP A 13 -7.04 -53.78 -12.84
N SER A 14 -8.34 -53.84 -12.53
CA SER A 14 -9.10 -52.68 -12.06
C SER A 14 -8.42 -52.02 -10.85
N ALA A 15 -7.94 -52.82 -9.90
CA ALA A 15 -7.20 -52.34 -8.73
C ALA A 15 -5.93 -51.55 -9.08
N TYR A 16 -5.24 -51.90 -10.17
CA TYR A 16 -4.10 -51.11 -10.64
C TYR A 16 -4.56 -49.79 -11.23
N THR A 17 -5.63 -49.79 -12.03
CA THR A 17 -6.21 -48.57 -12.62
C THR A 17 -6.69 -47.61 -11.54
N ASP A 18 -7.41 -48.10 -10.53
CA ASP A 18 -7.92 -47.32 -9.41
C ASP A 18 -6.76 -46.70 -8.59
N LEU A 19 -5.73 -47.50 -8.31
CA LEU A 19 -4.56 -47.04 -7.58
C LEU A 19 -3.72 -46.04 -8.41
N SER A 20 -3.60 -46.27 -9.72
CA SER A 20 -2.90 -45.33 -10.63
C SER A 20 -3.62 -44.00 -10.67
N LYS A 21 -4.97 -44.02 -10.79
CA LYS A 21 -5.80 -42.82 -10.77
C LYS A 21 -5.68 -42.07 -9.44
N MET A 22 -5.80 -42.78 -8.30
CA MET A 22 -5.61 -42.17 -6.98
C MET A 22 -4.25 -41.48 -6.84
N ILE A 23 -3.17 -42.09 -7.37
CA ILE A 23 -1.85 -41.48 -7.37
C ILE A 23 -1.82 -40.23 -8.27
N GLU A 24 -2.39 -40.30 -9.47
CA GLU A 24 -2.43 -39.17 -10.41
C GLU A 24 -3.22 -38.00 -9.83
N ASP A 25 -4.44 -38.26 -9.34
CA ASP A 25 -5.29 -37.29 -8.65
C ASP A 25 -4.54 -36.66 -7.46
N PHE A 26 -3.87 -37.46 -6.63
CA PHE A 26 -3.09 -36.94 -5.51
C PHE A 26 -1.95 -36.02 -5.99
N ASN A 27 -1.21 -36.39 -7.04
CA ASN A 27 -0.14 -35.52 -7.56
C ASN A 27 -0.67 -34.19 -8.10
N GLU A 28 -1.87 -34.18 -8.67
CA GLU A 28 -2.52 -32.94 -9.11
C GLU A 28 -3.01 -32.09 -7.93
N MET A 29 -3.40 -32.72 -6.82
CA MET A 29 -3.79 -32.02 -5.58
C MET A 29 -2.58 -31.43 -4.84
N VAL A 30 -1.40 -32.05 -4.87
CA VAL A 30 -0.20 -31.55 -4.15
C VAL A 30 0.08 -30.05 -4.38
N PRO A 31 0.17 -29.52 -5.61
CA PRO A 31 0.42 -28.08 -5.81
C PRO A 31 -0.72 -27.21 -5.28
N LEU A 32 -1.96 -27.69 -5.33
CA LEU A 32 -3.11 -26.97 -4.78
C LEU A 32 -3.04 -26.91 -3.25
N LEU A 33 -2.68 -28.02 -2.61
CA LEU A 33 -2.45 -28.07 -1.16
C LEU A 33 -1.33 -27.12 -0.74
N GLU A 34 -0.25 -27.03 -1.51
CA GLU A 34 0.83 -26.07 -1.24
C GLU A 34 0.31 -24.63 -1.26
N LEU A 35 -0.53 -24.27 -2.25
CA LEU A 35 -1.18 -22.96 -2.33
C LEU A 35 -2.12 -22.70 -1.14
N MET A 36 -2.91 -23.70 -0.75
CA MET A 36 -3.85 -23.61 0.37
C MET A 36 -3.15 -23.45 1.73
N THR A 37 -1.93 -23.97 1.89
CA THR A 37 -1.13 -23.80 3.10
C THR A 37 -0.43 -22.44 3.21
N ASN A 38 -0.59 -21.55 2.22
CA ASN A 38 0.04 -20.25 2.23
C ASN A 38 -0.44 -19.42 3.43
N LYS A 39 0.50 -18.81 4.17
CA LYS A 39 0.21 -17.93 5.33
C LYS A 39 -0.64 -16.70 4.99
N ALA A 40 -0.79 -16.38 3.71
CA ALA A 40 -1.69 -15.32 3.24
C ALA A 40 -3.17 -15.71 3.38
N MET A 41 -3.47 -17.01 3.47
CA MET A 41 -4.83 -17.53 3.65
C MET A 41 -5.38 -17.11 5.01
N LYS A 42 -6.67 -16.75 5.01
CA LYS A 42 -7.43 -16.23 6.14
C LYS A 42 -8.81 -16.87 6.12
N LEU A 43 -9.53 -16.84 7.25
CA LEU A 43 -10.85 -17.47 7.39
C LEU A 43 -11.81 -17.15 6.24
N ARG A 44 -11.85 -15.89 5.76
CA ARG A 44 -12.67 -15.48 4.60
C ARG A 44 -12.40 -16.26 3.30
N HIS A 45 -11.16 -16.70 3.09
CA HIS A 45 -10.78 -17.48 1.91
C HIS A 45 -11.24 -18.93 2.07
N TRP A 46 -11.10 -19.49 3.27
CA TRP A 46 -11.61 -20.80 3.63
C TRP A 46 -13.13 -20.88 3.54
N GLN A 47 -13.84 -19.84 3.98
CA GLN A 47 -15.28 -19.71 3.81
C GLN A 47 -15.69 -19.70 2.33
N ARG A 48 -15.00 -18.92 1.49
CA ARG A 48 -15.25 -18.95 0.03
C ARG A 48 -15.03 -20.33 -0.59
N MET A 49 -13.99 -21.06 -0.16
CA MET A 49 -13.76 -22.42 -0.63
C MET A 49 -14.82 -23.39 -0.12
N SER A 50 -15.27 -23.21 1.12
CA SER A 50 -16.36 -23.99 1.72
C SER A 50 -17.66 -23.81 0.95
N ASP A 51 -18.02 -22.57 0.62
CA ASP A 51 -19.21 -22.24 -0.15
C ASP A 51 -19.15 -22.85 -1.56
N LEU A 52 -17.96 -22.88 -2.16
CA LEU A 52 -17.75 -23.34 -3.52
C LEU A 52 -17.73 -24.88 -3.64
N THR A 53 -17.08 -25.55 -2.70
CA THR A 53 -16.97 -27.01 -2.66
C THR A 53 -18.15 -27.68 -1.94
N ASN A 54 -19.02 -26.89 -1.30
CA ASN A 54 -20.09 -27.35 -0.42
C ASN A 54 -19.58 -28.32 0.67
N HIS A 55 -18.37 -28.03 1.18
CA HIS A 55 -17.68 -28.83 2.18
C HIS A 55 -17.14 -27.90 3.27
N ASP A 56 -17.43 -28.21 4.54
CA ASP A 56 -17.06 -27.36 5.66
C ASP A 56 -15.59 -27.57 6.04
N PHE A 57 -14.78 -26.51 5.99
CA PHE A 57 -13.39 -26.53 6.39
C PHE A 57 -13.26 -25.91 7.78
N ASP A 58 -13.24 -26.75 8.82
CA ASP A 58 -13.05 -26.30 10.21
C ASP A 58 -11.57 -26.06 10.55
N VAL A 59 -10.97 -25.07 9.88
CA VAL A 59 -9.52 -24.79 9.97
C VAL A 59 -9.09 -24.22 11.32
N GLU A 60 -10.03 -23.74 12.14
CA GLU A 60 -9.75 -23.24 13.48
C GLU A 60 -9.70 -24.35 14.55
N SER A 61 -10.22 -25.54 14.23
CA SER A 61 -10.19 -26.67 15.14
C SER A 61 -8.81 -27.33 15.22
N ASP A 62 -8.37 -27.62 16.45
CA ASP A 62 -7.14 -28.39 16.72
C ASP A 62 -7.18 -29.81 16.12
N SER A 63 -8.37 -30.31 15.75
CA SER A 63 -8.54 -31.61 15.10
C SER A 63 -8.51 -31.55 13.57
N PHE A 64 -8.29 -30.38 12.97
CA PHE A 64 -8.29 -30.25 11.51
C PHE A 64 -7.10 -30.99 10.89
N THR A 65 -7.38 -31.94 10.01
CA THR A 65 -6.37 -32.78 9.37
C THR A 65 -6.37 -32.64 7.86
N LEU A 66 -5.27 -33.03 7.23
CA LEU A 66 -5.18 -33.12 5.78
C LEU A 66 -6.27 -34.04 5.19
N ARG A 67 -6.75 -35.02 5.95
CA ARG A 67 -7.81 -35.91 5.51
C ARG A 67 -9.09 -35.13 5.23
N ASP A 68 -9.45 -34.20 6.10
CA ASP A 68 -10.67 -33.39 5.95
C ASP A 68 -10.60 -32.57 4.66
N ILE A 69 -9.42 -32.04 4.32
CA ILE A 69 -9.18 -31.34 3.05
C ILE A 69 -9.32 -32.28 1.84
N LEU A 70 -8.79 -33.51 1.94
CA LEU A 70 -8.83 -34.50 0.86
C LEU A 70 -10.22 -35.11 0.63
N GLU A 71 -11.15 -34.98 1.60
CA GLU A 71 -12.54 -35.40 1.45
C GLU A 71 -13.36 -34.41 0.59
N ALA A 72 -12.87 -33.18 0.40
CA ALA A 72 -13.47 -32.20 -0.49
C ALA A 72 -13.15 -32.48 -1.98
N PRO A 73 -14.05 -32.13 -2.93
CA PRO A 73 -13.83 -32.31 -4.36
C PRO A 73 -12.87 -31.25 -4.95
N LEU A 74 -11.63 -31.21 -4.46
CA LEU A 74 -10.63 -30.18 -4.81
C LEU A 74 -10.33 -30.10 -6.30
N LEU A 75 -10.18 -31.25 -6.97
CA LEU A 75 -9.84 -31.30 -8.40
C LEU A 75 -10.99 -30.84 -9.30
N GLN A 76 -12.24 -30.93 -8.84
CA GLN A 76 -13.40 -30.46 -9.61
C GLN A 76 -13.42 -28.94 -9.73
N PHE A 77 -12.89 -28.25 -8.71
CA PHE A 77 -12.92 -26.80 -8.55
C PHE A 77 -11.50 -26.21 -8.51
N LYS A 78 -10.57 -26.87 -9.19
CA LYS A 78 -9.14 -26.57 -9.10
C LYS A 78 -8.84 -25.11 -9.45
N ASP A 79 -9.37 -24.63 -10.57
CA ASP A 79 -9.07 -23.30 -11.09
C ASP A 79 -9.63 -22.22 -10.14
N GLU A 80 -10.83 -22.44 -9.60
CA GLU A 80 -11.46 -21.53 -8.64
C GLU A 80 -10.74 -21.50 -7.29
N ILE A 81 -10.29 -22.66 -6.80
CA ILE A 81 -9.49 -22.75 -5.56
C ILE A 81 -8.13 -22.08 -5.76
N GLU A 82 -7.49 -22.28 -6.92
CA GLU A 82 -6.24 -21.61 -7.28
C GLU A 82 -6.43 -20.09 -7.30
N ASP A 83 -7.50 -19.59 -7.92
CA ASP A 83 -7.84 -18.17 -7.94
C ASP A 83 -8.07 -17.60 -6.53
N ILE A 84 -8.73 -18.35 -5.63
CA ILE A 84 -8.90 -17.96 -4.22
C ILE A 84 -7.54 -17.87 -3.53
N CYS A 85 -6.66 -18.85 -3.71
CA CYS A 85 -5.33 -18.84 -3.11
C CYS A 85 -4.46 -17.69 -3.63
N ILE A 86 -4.51 -17.42 -4.93
CA ILE A 86 -3.82 -16.27 -5.54
C ILE A 86 -4.39 -14.96 -4.99
N SER A 87 -5.72 -14.86 -4.84
CA SER A 87 -6.36 -13.68 -4.27
C SER A 87 -5.84 -13.40 -2.86
N ALA A 88 -5.66 -14.43 -2.04
CA ALA A 88 -5.13 -14.28 -0.68
C ALA A 88 -3.72 -13.69 -0.67
N VAL A 89 -2.84 -14.15 -1.56
CA VAL A 89 -1.48 -13.61 -1.70
C VAL A 89 -1.52 -12.13 -2.10
N LYS A 90 -2.39 -11.77 -3.06
CA LYS A 90 -2.55 -10.37 -3.49
C LYS A 90 -3.14 -9.49 -2.39
N GLU A 91 -4.09 -10.01 -1.62
CA GLU A 91 -4.67 -9.31 -0.48
C GLU A 91 -3.62 -9.04 0.61
N ARG A 92 -2.74 -10.00 0.90
CA ARG A 92 -1.62 -9.80 1.83
C ARG A 92 -0.68 -8.69 1.36
N ASP A 93 -0.39 -8.63 0.06
CA ASP A 93 0.47 -7.58 -0.49
C ASP A 93 -0.18 -6.19 -0.35
N ILE A 94 -1.51 -6.09 -0.51
CA ILE A 94 -2.27 -4.86 -0.25
C ILE A 94 -2.17 -4.48 1.24
N GLU A 95 -2.41 -5.44 2.13
CA GLU A 95 -2.35 -5.21 3.57
C GLU A 95 -0.96 -4.73 4.01
N SER A 96 0.10 -5.35 3.49
CA SER A 96 1.48 -4.97 3.79
C SER A 96 1.78 -3.54 3.35
N LYS A 97 1.42 -3.17 2.12
CA LYS A 97 1.61 -1.81 1.60
C LYS A 97 0.80 -0.77 2.37
N LEU A 98 -0.45 -1.09 2.71
CA LEU A 98 -1.29 -0.21 3.50
C LEU A 98 -0.69 0.03 4.89
N LYS A 99 -0.28 -1.05 5.58
CA LYS A 99 0.37 -0.96 6.88
C LYS A 99 1.68 -0.18 6.85
N ALA A 100 2.46 -0.30 5.78
CA ALA A 100 3.67 0.51 5.60
C ALA A 100 3.35 2.01 5.56
N VAL A 101 2.38 2.42 4.75
CA VAL A 101 1.92 3.82 4.70
C VAL A 101 1.46 4.27 6.10
N ILE A 102 0.63 3.48 6.78
CA ILE A 102 0.14 3.81 8.13
C ILE A 102 1.30 4.02 9.11
N ALA A 103 2.24 3.08 9.17
CA ALA A 103 3.38 3.14 10.09
C ALA A 103 4.29 4.33 9.80
N GLU A 104 4.49 4.66 8.53
CA GLU A 104 5.26 5.84 8.16
C GLU A 104 4.55 7.11 8.66
N TRP A 105 3.23 7.26 8.45
CA TRP A 105 2.47 8.42 8.93
C TRP A 105 2.36 8.50 10.46
N GLU A 106 2.35 7.36 11.17
CA GLU A 106 2.41 7.33 12.64
C GLU A 106 3.75 7.85 13.19
N SER A 107 4.84 7.70 12.42
CA SER A 107 6.18 8.14 12.82
C SER A 107 6.54 9.57 12.39
N HIS A 108 5.77 10.17 11.47
CA HIS A 108 6.06 11.49 10.93
C HIS A 108 5.46 12.60 11.82
N GLU A 109 6.31 13.54 12.24
CA GLU A 109 5.91 14.72 12.99
C GLU A 109 6.13 15.99 12.17
N LEU A 110 5.07 16.80 12.04
CA LEU A 110 5.16 18.16 11.52
C LEU A 110 5.81 19.05 12.57
N LYS A 111 7.07 19.46 12.33
CA LYS A 111 7.81 20.35 13.24
C LYS A 111 7.60 21.81 12.88
N PHE A 112 7.00 22.55 13.81
CA PHE A 112 6.82 23.99 13.74
C PHE A 112 8.07 24.69 14.30
N VAL A 113 8.41 25.87 13.76
CA VAL A 113 9.53 26.66 14.28
C VAL A 113 9.07 28.03 14.73
N ALA A 114 9.63 28.47 15.86
CA ALA A 114 9.42 29.79 16.43
C ALA A 114 9.88 30.89 15.45
N PHE A 115 8.98 31.81 15.12
CA PHE A 115 9.33 33.01 14.38
C PHE A 115 9.54 34.20 15.31
N LYS A 116 10.82 34.51 15.55
CA LYS A 116 11.27 35.62 16.39
C LYS A 116 10.59 35.57 17.78
N HIS A 117 10.03 36.69 18.26
CA HIS A 117 9.42 36.82 19.59
C HIS A 117 7.92 36.51 19.63
N ARG A 118 7.33 35.91 18.58
CA ARG A 118 5.87 35.72 18.46
C ARG A 118 5.39 34.25 18.55
N GLY A 119 6.28 33.30 18.84
CA GLY A 119 5.94 31.87 18.98
C GLY A 119 6.15 31.04 17.69
N GLU A 120 5.79 29.76 17.73
CA GLU A 120 5.86 28.79 16.64
C GLU A 120 4.81 29.08 15.56
N LEU A 121 5.23 29.75 14.49
CA LEU A 121 4.32 30.29 13.47
C LEU A 121 4.74 29.98 12.03
N LEU A 122 5.93 29.38 11.83
CA LEU A 122 6.41 29.05 10.50
C LEU A 122 6.68 27.56 10.37
N ILE A 123 6.24 26.99 9.25
CA ILE A 123 6.83 25.75 8.77
C ILE A 123 8.25 26.05 8.32
N ARG A 124 9.17 25.22 8.80
CA ARG A 124 10.54 25.20 8.29
C ARG A 124 10.51 24.67 6.84
N GLY A 125 10.90 25.52 5.89
CA GLY A 125 10.78 25.22 4.46
C GLY A 125 11.65 24.04 3.98
N ASP A 126 12.68 23.70 4.72
CA ASP A 126 13.56 22.54 4.51
C ASP A 126 12.84 21.20 4.75
N HIS A 127 12.03 21.08 5.80
CA HIS A 127 11.30 19.84 6.10
C HIS A 127 9.95 19.73 5.38
N LEU A 128 9.41 20.85 4.92
CA LEU A 128 8.12 20.87 4.24
C LEU A 128 8.15 20.16 2.89
N GLY A 129 9.20 20.38 2.10
CA GLY A 129 9.32 19.77 0.77
C GLY A 129 9.32 18.24 0.85
N GLU A 130 10.04 17.69 1.83
CA GLU A 130 10.09 16.26 2.10
C GLU A 130 8.71 15.70 2.49
N ILE A 131 7.97 16.42 3.34
CA ILE A 131 6.62 16.01 3.77
C ILE A 131 5.63 16.05 2.60
N ILE A 132 5.71 17.05 1.72
CA ILE A 132 4.83 17.15 0.55
C ILE A 132 5.13 16.00 -0.42
N THR A 133 6.40 15.76 -0.76
CA THR A 133 6.77 14.61 -1.61
C THR A 133 6.31 13.30 -1.01
N PHE A 134 6.51 13.11 0.30
CA PHE A 134 6.04 11.93 1.01
C PHE A 134 4.52 11.75 0.97
N LEU A 135 3.77 12.86 1.05
CA LEU A 135 2.32 12.87 0.90
C LEU A 135 1.87 12.47 -0.50
N GLU A 136 2.49 13.04 -1.54
CA GLU A 136 2.20 12.70 -2.93
C GLU A 136 2.49 11.21 -3.22
N ASP A 137 3.63 10.70 -2.75
CA ASP A 137 4.00 9.29 -2.89
C ASP A 137 3.00 8.37 -2.16
N SER A 138 2.63 8.72 -0.93
CA SER A 138 1.63 7.98 -0.15
C SER A 138 0.27 7.95 -0.86
N LEU A 139 -0.19 9.09 -1.40
CA LEU A 139 -1.44 9.15 -2.17
C LEU A 139 -1.37 8.33 -3.46
N MET A 140 -0.22 8.31 -4.14
CA MET A 140 -0.02 7.47 -5.33
C MET A 140 -0.11 5.98 -4.97
N VAL A 141 0.51 5.55 -3.87
CA VAL A 141 0.43 4.17 -3.38
C VAL A 141 -1.02 3.81 -3.04
N LEU A 142 -1.72 4.64 -2.25
CA LEU A 142 -3.11 4.39 -1.89
C LEU A 142 -4.04 4.38 -3.11
N GLY A 143 -3.80 5.24 -4.11
CA GLY A 143 -4.53 5.24 -5.38
C GLY A 143 -4.33 3.94 -6.19
N SER A 144 -3.11 3.40 -6.20
CA SER A 144 -2.81 2.09 -6.78
C SER A 144 -3.54 0.96 -6.04
N LEU A 145 -3.57 0.99 -4.70
CA LEU A 145 -4.31 0.02 -3.89
C LEU A 145 -5.83 0.11 -4.14
N MET A 146 -6.38 1.32 -4.30
CA MET A 146 -7.80 1.54 -4.64
C MET A 146 -8.19 1.02 -6.03
N SER A 147 -7.24 0.97 -6.96
CA SER A 147 -7.46 0.47 -8.32
C SER A 147 -7.29 -1.05 -8.42
N ASN A 148 -6.72 -1.68 -7.39
CA ASN A 148 -6.51 -3.12 -7.34
C ASN A 148 -7.83 -3.87 -7.08
N ARG A 149 -8.20 -4.82 -7.95
CA ARG A 149 -9.43 -5.62 -7.83
C ARG A 149 -9.55 -6.44 -6.54
N TYR A 150 -8.43 -6.74 -5.87
CA TYR A 150 -8.41 -7.51 -4.62
C TYR A 150 -8.55 -6.64 -3.37
N ASN A 151 -8.87 -5.35 -3.51
CA ASN A 151 -8.95 -4.44 -2.37
C ASN A 151 -10.27 -4.51 -1.57
N ALA A 152 -11.23 -5.32 -1.98
CA ALA A 152 -12.56 -5.37 -1.37
C ALA A 152 -12.56 -5.38 0.18
N PRO A 153 -11.75 -6.20 0.88
CA PRO A 153 -11.71 -6.17 2.34
C PRO A 153 -11.04 -4.92 2.95
N PHE A 154 -10.20 -4.19 2.21
CA PHE A 154 -9.44 -3.04 2.68
C PHE A 154 -9.98 -1.70 2.17
N ARG A 155 -11.00 -1.72 1.30
CA ARG A 155 -11.49 -0.55 0.57
C ARG A 155 -11.86 0.61 1.48
N THR A 156 -12.56 0.33 2.58
CA THR A 156 -12.98 1.35 3.56
C THR A 156 -11.80 2.01 4.25
N GLU A 157 -10.81 1.21 4.63
CA GLU A 157 -9.60 1.67 5.31
C GLU A 157 -8.74 2.53 4.37
N ILE A 158 -8.47 2.03 3.16
CA ILE A 158 -7.74 2.78 2.13
C ILE A 158 -8.45 4.11 1.83
N GLN A 159 -9.78 4.10 1.67
CA GLN A 159 -10.54 5.32 1.40
C GLN A 159 -10.46 6.33 2.55
N THR A 160 -10.41 5.86 3.81
CA THR A 160 -10.27 6.72 4.99
C THR A 160 -8.90 7.41 5.00
N TRP A 161 -7.84 6.67 4.68
CA TRP A 161 -6.49 7.21 4.56
C TRP A 161 -6.35 8.18 3.40
N VAL A 162 -6.90 7.85 2.22
CA VAL A 162 -6.92 8.78 1.07
C VAL A 162 -7.56 10.10 1.46
N LYS A 163 -8.75 10.08 2.08
CA LYS A 163 -9.42 11.31 2.53
C LYS A 163 -8.60 12.09 3.54
N SER A 164 -7.99 11.41 4.51
CA SER A 164 -7.21 12.04 5.57
C SER A 164 -5.96 12.72 5.02
N LEU A 165 -5.23 12.05 4.12
CA LEU A 165 -4.03 12.61 3.48
C LEU A 165 -4.38 13.73 2.50
N THR A 166 -5.45 13.60 1.71
CA THR A 166 -5.92 14.68 0.83
C THR A 166 -6.29 15.93 1.63
N ASN A 167 -7.06 15.78 2.72
CA ASN A 167 -7.39 16.91 3.61
C ASN A 167 -6.14 17.53 4.24
N THR A 168 -5.18 16.70 4.65
CA THR A 168 -3.89 17.19 5.18
C THR A 168 -3.13 18.00 4.14
N ASN A 169 -3.11 17.56 2.88
CA ASN A 169 -2.49 18.30 1.78
C ASN A 169 -3.14 19.67 1.58
N GLU A 170 -4.46 19.71 1.51
CA GLU A 170 -5.21 20.96 1.35
C GLU A 170 -4.93 21.95 2.49
N ILE A 171 -4.87 21.46 3.74
CA ILE A 171 -4.54 22.28 4.91
C ILE A 171 -3.10 22.82 4.80
N ILE A 172 -2.13 21.99 4.40
CA ILE A 172 -0.75 22.42 4.20
C ILE A 172 -0.67 23.50 3.13
N GLU A 173 -1.29 23.30 1.96
CA GLU A 173 -1.32 24.28 0.87
C GLU A 173 -1.93 25.63 1.28
N GLN A 174 -3.06 25.59 1.99
CA GLN A 174 -3.70 26.80 2.53
C GLN A 174 -2.79 27.50 3.53
N TRP A 175 -2.15 26.74 4.42
CA TRP A 175 -1.27 27.33 5.42
C TRP A 175 -0.03 27.96 4.79
N LEU A 176 0.54 27.36 3.75
CA LEU A 176 1.65 27.94 2.98
C LEU A 176 1.26 29.21 2.24
N THR A 177 0.03 29.27 1.72
CA THR A 177 -0.52 30.47 1.10
C THR A 177 -0.58 31.61 2.11
N VAL A 178 -1.14 31.35 3.30
CA VAL A 178 -1.22 32.33 4.39
C VAL A 178 0.16 32.73 4.88
N GLN A 179 1.08 31.78 5.06
CA GLN A 179 2.46 32.03 5.47
C GLN A 179 3.18 32.94 4.45
N SER A 180 3.02 32.68 3.16
CA SER A 180 3.62 33.48 2.07
C SER A 180 3.08 34.92 2.04
N LEU A 181 1.76 35.08 2.14
CA LEU A 181 1.10 36.39 2.22
C LEU A 181 1.56 37.18 3.46
N TRP A 182 1.68 36.51 4.61
CA TRP A 182 2.10 37.15 5.85
C TRP A 182 3.56 37.62 5.80
N ILE A 183 4.47 36.80 5.26
CA ILE A 183 5.88 37.18 5.05
C ILE A 183 5.97 38.37 4.08
N TYR A 184 5.19 38.34 2.99
CA TYR A 184 5.16 39.44 2.02
C TYR A 184 4.67 40.76 2.65
N SER A 185 3.56 40.73 3.39
CA SER A 185 3.03 41.90 4.11
C SER A 185 4.03 42.45 5.13
N LYS A 186 4.71 41.58 5.87
CA LYS A 186 5.77 41.99 6.81
C LYS A 186 6.96 42.64 6.13
N ARG A 187 7.37 42.12 4.96
CA ARG A 187 8.42 42.75 4.15
C ARG A 187 8.00 44.15 3.71
N HIS A 188 6.77 44.33 3.24
CA HIS A 188 6.25 45.64 2.82
C HIS A 188 6.24 46.66 3.96
N SER A 189 5.70 46.27 5.13
CA SER A 189 5.65 47.15 6.32
C SER A 189 7.05 47.53 6.84
N LEU A 190 8.05 46.66 6.70
CA LEU A 190 9.45 46.99 7.00
C LEU A 190 10.07 47.97 6.00
N VAL A 191 9.65 47.96 4.74
CA VAL A 191 10.13 48.89 3.71
C VAL A 191 9.55 50.30 3.89
N GLU A 192 8.30 50.41 4.34
CA GLU A 192 7.65 51.69 4.66
C GLU A 192 8.18 52.35 5.95
N THR A 193 8.77 51.57 6.86
CA THR A 193 9.33 52.06 8.13
C THR A 193 10.82 52.40 8.05
N LEU A 194 11.46 52.19 6.89
CA LEU A 194 12.84 52.62 6.67
C LEU A 194 12.91 54.15 6.51
N PRO A 195 13.84 54.84 7.20
CA PRO A 195 14.07 56.26 6.96
C PRO A 195 14.40 56.52 5.48
N SER A 196 13.94 57.64 4.92
CA SER A 196 14.03 57.98 3.49
C SER A 196 15.44 57.84 2.87
N ASN A 197 16.49 57.92 3.69
CA ASN A 197 17.89 57.71 3.29
C ASN A 197 18.24 56.27 2.88
N CYS A 198 17.46 55.26 3.31
CA CYS A 198 17.66 53.86 2.91
C CYS A 198 16.95 53.52 1.59
N GLN A 199 15.86 54.23 1.24
CA GLN A 199 15.15 54.05 -0.03
C GLN A 199 15.97 54.59 -1.22
N LEU A 200 16.74 55.66 -1.03
CA LEU A 200 17.59 56.24 -2.07
C LEU A 200 18.78 55.33 -2.46
N ARG A 201 19.37 54.60 -1.50
CA ARG A 201 20.52 53.71 -1.77
C ARG A 201 20.22 52.52 -2.69
N GLN A 202 18.97 52.06 -2.79
CA GLN A 202 18.61 50.97 -3.71
C GLN A 202 18.50 51.43 -5.17
N ASN A 203 18.14 52.70 -5.40
CA ASN A 203 18.09 53.28 -6.75
C ASN A 203 19.48 53.62 -7.30
N ASP A 204 20.43 54.00 -6.44
CA ASP A 204 21.81 54.31 -6.86
C ASP A 204 22.61 53.04 -7.25
N SER A 205 22.31 51.88 -6.65
CA SER A 205 22.90 50.60 -7.06
C SER A 205 22.43 50.11 -8.44
N ALA A 206 21.31 50.61 -8.96
CA ALA A 206 20.82 50.28 -10.30
C ALA A 206 21.42 51.19 -11.39
N THR A 207 21.90 52.38 -11.04
CA THR A 207 22.52 53.32 -11.99
C THR A 207 24.02 53.11 -12.15
N SER A 208 24.71 52.53 -11.16
CA SER A 208 26.16 52.25 -11.25
C SER A 208 26.53 51.10 -12.21
N THR A 209 25.61 50.22 -12.59
CA THR A 209 25.89 49.10 -13.50
C THR A 209 25.81 49.50 -14.99
N ARG A 210 25.36 50.72 -15.32
CA ARG A 210 25.16 51.16 -16.71
C ARG A 210 26.29 52.05 -17.29
N ALA A 211 27.34 52.33 -16.52
CA ALA A 211 28.45 53.20 -16.94
C ALA A 211 29.77 52.44 -17.22
N GLY A 212 29.74 51.10 -17.34
CA GLY A 212 30.93 50.26 -17.54
C GLY A 212 31.02 49.55 -18.90
N SER A 213 30.30 50.00 -19.91
CA SER A 213 30.22 49.34 -21.23
C SER A 213 30.50 50.28 -22.41
N GLU A 214 31.46 51.18 -22.27
CA GLU A 214 32.12 51.84 -23.41
C GLU A 214 33.59 52.07 -23.06
N LEU A 215 34.43 51.08 -23.41
CA LEU A 215 35.79 51.20 -23.95
C LEU A 215 36.27 49.80 -24.39
#